data_AF-A0A2E1QMA9-F1
#
_entry.id   AF-A0A2E1QMA9-F1
#
_cell.length_a   1.000
_cell.length_b   1.000
_cell.length_c   1.000
_cell.angle_alpha   90.00
_cell.angle_beta   90.00
_cell.angle_gamma   90.00
#
_symmetry.space_group_name_H-M   'P 1'
#
loop_
_entity.id
_entity.type
_entity.pdbx_description
1 polymer ?
#
loop_
_entity_poly.entity_id
_entity_poly.type
_entity_poly.pdbx_seq_one_letter_code
_entity_poly.pdbx_strand_id
1 'polypeptide(L)'
;MLDKIFLTLFGLEWFGFGVLGLFFPDIIAGMLGVTAYSESNLYLNETRALYAFFTILGLMSFISLIRPTLQKRVYLTFTILMGSFLIGRLLSFGLDASFDGTSAAIFINEFIVFAIAYWRYTRREFIF
;
A
#
# COMPACT_ATOMS: atom_id res chain seq x y z
N MET A 1 -20.93 -7.46 4.27
CA MET A 1 -20.63 -7.54 2.83
C MET A 1 -19.59 -6.52 2.39
N LEU A 2 -19.68 -5.26 2.81
CA LEU A 2 -18.68 -4.21 2.50
C LEU A 2 -17.23 -4.62 2.84
N ASP A 3 -16.99 -5.26 3.98
CA ASP A 3 -15.64 -5.69 4.32
C ASP A 3 -15.05 -6.67 3.32
N LYS A 4 -15.88 -7.59 2.78
CA LYS A 4 -15.43 -8.53 1.76
C LYS A 4 -15.00 -7.80 0.51
N ILE A 5 -15.75 -6.77 0.10
CA ILE A 5 -15.43 -5.96 -1.08
C ILE A 5 -14.12 -5.20 -0.84
N PHE A 6 -14.03 -4.41 0.23
CA PHE A 6 -12.85 -3.58 0.48
C PHE A 6 -11.59 -4.40 0.72
N LEU A 7 -11.65 -5.49 1.51
CA LEU A 7 -10.49 -6.34 1.74
C LEU A 7 -10.09 -7.16 0.51
N THR A 8 -11.04 -7.46 -0.39
CA THR A 8 -10.69 -8.04 -1.69
C THR A 8 -9.96 -7.03 -2.56
N LEU A 9 -10.45 -5.78 -2.64
CA LEU A 9 -9.80 -4.72 -3.40
C LEU A 9 -8.39 -4.41 -2.85
N PHE A 10 -8.26 -4.22 -1.54
CA PHE A 10 -6.97 -4.01 -0.88
C PHE A 10 -6.05 -5.22 -1.08
N GLY A 11 -6.60 -6.42 -0.99
CA GLY A 11 -5.86 -7.64 -1.28
C GLY A 11 -5.32 -7.63 -2.70
N LEU A 12 -6.17 -7.45 -3.72
CA LEU A 12 -5.78 -7.50 -5.12
C LEU A 12 -4.75 -6.42 -5.49
N GLU A 13 -4.99 -5.19 -5.04
CA GLU A 13 -4.12 -4.06 -5.32
C GLU A 13 -2.73 -4.26 -4.69
N TRP A 14 -2.67 -4.41 -3.36
CA TRP A 14 -1.40 -4.45 -2.65
C TRP A 14 -0.65 -5.76 -2.85
N PHE A 15 -1.37 -6.89 -3.01
CA PHE A 15 -0.75 -8.16 -3.38
C PHE A 15 -0.25 -8.12 -4.83
N GLY A 16 -1.06 -7.63 -5.77
CA GLY A 16 -0.71 -7.58 -7.18
C GLY A 16 0.50 -6.69 -7.43
N PHE A 17 0.46 -5.43 -6.97
CA PHE A 17 1.60 -4.52 -7.05
C PHE A 17 2.79 -5.02 -6.23
N GLY A 18 2.55 -5.57 -5.04
CA GLY A 18 3.57 -6.18 -4.19
C GLY A 18 4.35 -7.27 -4.91
N VAL A 19 3.67 -8.27 -5.48
CA VAL A 19 4.30 -9.36 -6.24
C VAL A 19 5.04 -8.80 -7.45
N LEU A 20 4.43 -7.85 -8.17
CA LEU A 20 5.06 -7.24 -9.34
C LEU A 20 6.40 -6.60 -8.98
N GLY A 21 6.46 -5.71 -7.98
CA GLY A 21 7.71 -5.06 -7.60
C GLY A 21 8.69 -5.96 -6.85
N LEU A 22 8.20 -7.02 -6.19
CA LEU A 22 9.07 -8.00 -5.52
C LEU A 22 9.85 -8.83 -6.54
N PHE A 23 9.23 -9.27 -7.63
CA PHE A 23 9.87 -10.14 -8.61
C PHE A 23 10.44 -9.37 -9.81
N PHE A 24 9.78 -8.28 -10.20
CA PHE A 24 10.09 -7.47 -11.38
C PHE A 24 10.26 -5.98 -11.03
N PRO A 25 11.25 -5.62 -10.18
CA PRO A 25 11.46 -4.25 -9.72
C PRO A 25 11.76 -3.27 -10.87
N ASP A 26 12.31 -3.74 -11.99
CA ASP A 26 12.60 -2.88 -13.15
C ASP A 26 11.33 -2.34 -13.82
N ILE A 27 10.24 -3.11 -13.80
CA ILE A 27 8.93 -2.67 -14.31
C ILE A 27 8.43 -1.49 -13.46
N ILE A 28 8.53 -1.62 -12.14
CA ILE A 28 8.16 -0.57 -11.20
C ILE A 28 9.04 0.67 -11.40
N ALA A 29 10.35 0.50 -11.49
CA ALA A 29 11.28 1.61 -11.72
C ALA A 29 10.91 2.37 -12.99
N GLY A 30 10.64 1.65 -14.09
CA GLY A 30 10.17 2.25 -15.34
C GLY A 30 8.84 2.99 -15.20
N MET A 31 7.86 2.43 -14.47
CA MET A 31 6.57 3.10 -14.19
C MET A 31 6.72 4.38 -13.38
N LEU A 32 7.74 4.45 -12.52
CA LEU A 32 8.06 5.62 -11.70
C LEU A 32 9.04 6.59 -12.40
N GLY A 33 9.40 6.33 -13.66
CA GLY A 33 10.35 7.17 -14.42
C GLY A 33 11.80 7.08 -13.93
N VAL A 34 12.14 6.05 -13.15
CA VAL A 34 13.47 5.83 -12.61
C VAL A 34 14.31 5.09 -13.65
N THR A 35 15.28 5.78 -14.26
CA THR A 35 16.05 5.27 -15.41
C THR A 35 17.50 4.90 -15.10
N ALA A 36 18.07 5.33 -13.98
CA ALA A 36 19.52 5.22 -13.69
C ALA A 36 19.87 4.32 -12.49
N TYR A 37 18.89 3.77 -11.76
CA TYR A 37 19.12 3.06 -10.49
C TYR A 37 19.05 1.52 -10.59
N SER A 38 18.67 0.97 -11.74
CA SER A 38 18.57 -0.47 -11.98
C SER A 38 19.92 -1.22 -11.88
N GLU A 39 21.05 -0.52 -11.77
CA GLU A 39 22.39 -1.11 -11.66
C GLU A 39 22.91 -1.25 -10.21
N SER A 40 22.21 -0.67 -9.21
CA SER A 40 22.62 -0.77 -7.81
C SER A 40 21.95 -1.95 -7.10
N ASN A 41 22.75 -2.92 -6.65
CA ASN A 41 22.27 -4.04 -5.84
C ASN A 41 21.54 -3.59 -4.56
N LEU A 42 21.94 -2.46 -3.97
CA LEU A 42 21.28 -1.91 -2.79
C LEU A 42 19.88 -1.37 -3.14
N TYR A 43 19.76 -0.60 -4.23
CA TYR A 43 18.46 -0.09 -4.69
C TYR A 43 17.49 -1.23 -5.00
N LEU A 44 17.96 -2.27 -5.69
CA LEU A 44 17.15 -3.45 -5.98
C LEU A 44 16.71 -4.18 -4.70
N ASN A 45 17.60 -4.28 -3.71
CA ASN A 45 17.27 -4.91 -2.43
C ASN A 45 16.21 -4.12 -1.65
N GLU A 46 16.38 -2.80 -1.53
CA GLU A 46 15.42 -1.91 -0.85
C GLU A 46 14.05 -1.91 -1.55
N THR A 47 14.05 -1.86 -2.88
CA THR A 47 12.80 -1.93 -3.67
C THR A 47 12.10 -3.27 -3.42
N ARG A 48 12.81 -4.39 -3.53
CA ARG A 48 12.21 -5.71 -3.28
C ARG A 48 11.72 -5.85 -1.84
N ALA A 49 12.42 -5.29 -0.85
CA ALA A 49 11.96 -5.30 0.53
C ALA A 49 10.65 -4.53 0.72
N LEU A 50 10.53 -3.34 0.13
CA LEU A 50 9.30 -2.53 0.15
C LEU A 50 8.12 -3.28 -0.51
N TYR A 51 8.36 -3.90 -1.66
CA TYR A 51 7.31 -4.61 -2.38
C TYR A 51 6.97 -5.99 -1.78
N ALA A 52 7.92 -6.65 -1.12
CA ALA A 52 7.62 -7.80 -0.25
C ALA A 52 6.69 -7.39 0.90
N PHE A 53 6.94 -6.23 1.51
CA PHE A 53 6.08 -5.68 2.54
C PHE A 53 4.65 -5.43 2.02
N PHE A 54 4.48 -4.82 0.84
CA PHE A 54 3.17 -4.67 0.20
C PHE A 54 2.50 -6.01 -0.13
N THR A 55 3.28 -7.01 -0.57
CA THR A 55 2.78 -8.36 -0.82
C THR A 55 2.16 -8.96 0.45
N ILE A 56 2.86 -8.87 1.57
CA ILE A 56 2.39 -9.37 2.86
C ILE A 56 1.16 -8.59 3.33
N LEU A 57 1.13 -7.27 3.12
CA LEU A 57 -0.03 -6.43 3.42
C LEU A 57 -1.28 -6.87 2.65
N GLY A 58 -1.13 -7.14 1.36
CA GLY A 58 -2.19 -7.70 0.51
C GLY A 58 -2.65 -9.08 0.99
N LEU A 59 -1.71 -9.97 1.33
CA LEU A 59 -2.00 -11.29 1.89
C LEU A 59 -2.78 -11.20 3.21
N MET A 60 -2.44 -10.26 4.09
CA MET A 60 -3.19 -10.04 5.34
C MET A 60 -4.66 -9.72 5.05
N SER A 61 -4.94 -8.94 4.01
CA SER A 61 -6.31 -8.65 3.58
C SER A 61 -7.05 -9.94 3.18
N PHE A 62 -6.44 -10.77 2.33
CA PHE A 62 -7.04 -12.05 1.93
C PHE A 62 -7.22 -13.02 3.10
N ILE A 63 -6.22 -13.16 3.98
CA ILE A 63 -6.31 -14.02 5.17
C ILE A 63 -7.47 -13.56 6.07
N SER A 64 -7.67 -12.26 6.21
CA SER A 64 -8.77 -11.73 7.02
C SER A 64 -10.17 -11.97 6.43
N LEU A 65 -10.28 -12.27 5.12
CA LEU A 65 -11.54 -12.75 4.53
C LEU A 65 -11.89 -14.15 5.04
N ILE A 66 -10.89 -15.00 5.25
CA ILE A 66 -11.02 -16.37 5.78
C ILE A 66 -11.18 -16.36 7.30
N ARG A 67 -10.50 -15.43 7.99
CA ARG A 67 -10.53 -15.26 9.45
C ARG A 67 -11.07 -13.88 9.84
N PRO A 68 -12.41 -13.72 9.95
CA PRO A 68 -13.05 -12.41 10.20
C PRO A 68 -12.59 -11.70 11.48
N THR A 69 -12.12 -12.45 12.48
CA THR A 69 -11.56 -11.92 13.74
C THR A 69 -10.31 -11.05 13.52
N LEU A 70 -9.61 -11.22 12.39
CA LEU A 70 -8.43 -10.44 12.05
C LEU A 70 -8.75 -9.13 11.32
N GLN A 71 -9.95 -8.98 10.75
CA GLN A 71 -10.29 -7.86 9.86
C GLN A 71 -10.11 -6.49 10.53
N LYS A 72 -10.48 -6.36 11.81
CA LYS A 72 -10.25 -5.10 12.55
C LYS A 72 -8.76 -4.76 12.67
N ARG A 73 -7.92 -5.78 12.91
CA ARG A 73 -6.47 -5.61 13.01
C ARG A 73 -5.87 -5.23 11.65
N VAL A 74 -6.33 -5.86 10.57
CA VAL A 74 -5.91 -5.51 9.21
C VAL A 74 -6.29 -4.07 8.87
N TYR A 75 -7.53 -3.63 9.15
CA TYR A 75 -7.90 -2.23 8.94
C TYR A 75 -7.06 -1.25 9.75
N LEU A 76 -6.73 -1.57 10.99
CA LEU A 76 -5.80 -0.77 11.79
C LEU A 76 -4.40 -0.71 11.14
N THR A 77 -3.88 -1.85 10.69
CA THR A 77 -2.59 -1.92 9.99
C THR A 77 -2.58 -1.04 8.74
N PHE A 78 -3.59 -1.15 7.87
CA PHE A 78 -3.73 -0.27 6.71
C PHE A 78 -3.83 1.20 7.09
N THR A 79 -4.61 1.52 8.14
CA THR A 79 -4.76 2.90 8.62
C THR A 79 -3.42 3.51 9.00
N ILE A 80 -2.63 2.81 9.82
CA ILE A 80 -1.33 3.30 10.29
C ILE A 80 -0.39 3.47 9.10
N LEU A 81 -0.26 2.43 8.26
CA LEU A 81 0.70 2.42 7.18
C LEU A 81 0.37 3.43 6.09
N MET A 82 -0.87 3.45 5.60
CA MET A 82 -1.29 4.41 4.58
C MET A 82 -1.25 5.84 5.12
N GLY A 83 -1.60 6.03 6.40
CA GLY A 83 -1.43 7.33 7.05
C GLY A 83 0.02 7.80 7.06
N SER A 84 0.97 6.89 7.36
CA SER A 84 2.41 7.18 7.29
C SER A 84 2.88 7.49 5.87
N PHE A 85 2.44 6.74 4.85
CA PHE A 85 2.75 7.02 3.45
C PHE A 85 2.22 8.39 3.00
N LEU A 86 0.98 8.73 3.35
CA LEU A 86 0.39 10.02 3.02
C LEU A 86 1.19 11.19 3.60
N ILE A 87 1.57 11.11 4.88
CA ILE A 87 2.39 12.14 5.52
C ILE A 87 3.75 12.23 4.83
N GLY A 88 4.42 11.09 4.61
CA GLY A 88 5.71 11.04 3.91
C GLY A 88 5.64 11.63 2.50
N ARG A 89 4.54 11.38 1.78
CA ARG A 89 4.32 11.90 0.43
C ARG A 89 4.08 13.41 0.42
N LEU A 90 3.30 13.94 1.36
CA LEU A 90 3.13 15.38 1.53
C LEU A 90 4.47 16.08 1.84
N LEU A 91 5.31 15.46 2.67
CA LEU A 91 6.65 15.96 2.94
C LEU A 91 7.52 15.95 1.68
N SER A 92 7.54 14.85 0.91
CA SER A 92 8.30 14.76 -0.35
C SER A 92 7.82 15.78 -1.38
N PHE A 93 6.51 16.03 -1.51
CA PHE A 93 6.00 17.09 -2.38
C PHE A 93 6.56 18.47 -2.01
N GLY A 94 6.66 18.77 -0.72
CA GLY A 94 7.24 20.02 -0.24
C GLY A 94 8.76 20.12 -0.43
N LEU A 95 9.48 19.02 -0.23
CA LEU A 95 10.94 18.98 -0.33
C LEU A 95 11.44 19.01 -1.78
N ASP A 96 10.76 18.28 -2.67
CA ASP A 96 11.24 18.03 -4.04
C ASP A 96 10.43 18.80 -5.10
N ALA A 97 9.42 19.58 -4.69
CA ALA A 97 8.45 20.23 -5.59
C ALA A 97 7.85 19.25 -6.62
N SER A 98 7.61 18.01 -6.19
CA SER A 98 7.32 16.84 -7.03
C SER A 98 5.82 16.54 -7.16
N PHE A 99 4.95 17.53 -6.94
CA PHE A 99 3.51 17.37 -7.14
C PHE A 99 3.16 17.46 -8.63
N ASP A 100 3.01 16.31 -9.26
CA ASP A 100 2.65 16.17 -10.68
C ASP A 100 1.45 15.23 -10.85
N GLY A 101 1.03 14.98 -12.09
CA GLY A 101 -0.14 14.16 -12.37
C GLY A 101 -0.02 12.71 -11.87
N THR A 102 1.16 12.10 -11.99
CA THR A 102 1.39 10.71 -11.58
C THR A 102 1.47 10.61 -10.07
N SER A 103 2.24 11.50 -9.43
CA SER A 103 2.43 11.51 -7.99
C SER A 103 1.16 11.90 -7.24
N ALA A 104 0.34 12.79 -7.81
CA ALA A 104 -1.00 13.10 -7.31
C ALA A 104 -1.97 11.90 -7.44
N ALA A 105 -1.94 11.15 -8.54
CA ALA A 105 -2.78 9.96 -8.70
C ALA A 105 -2.46 8.89 -7.65
N ILE A 106 -1.17 8.66 -7.37
CA ILE A 106 -0.74 7.73 -6.32
C ILE A 106 -1.20 8.23 -4.95
N PHE A 107 -1.04 9.52 -4.65
CA PHE A 107 -1.51 10.12 -3.39
C PHE A 107 -3.02 9.92 -3.19
N ILE A 108 -3.83 10.18 -4.22
CA ILE A 108 -5.28 10.02 -4.15
C ILE A 108 -5.65 8.56 -3.87
N ASN A 109 -4.99 7.63 -4.53
CA ASN A 109 -5.20 6.20 -4.30
C ASN A 109 -4.89 5.80 -2.84
N GLU A 110 -3.71 6.18 -2.33
CA GLU A 110 -3.33 5.97 -0.93
C GLU A 110 -4.33 6.61 0.05
N PHE A 111 -4.83 7.80 -0.28
CA PHE A 111 -5.79 8.53 0.53
C PHE A 111 -7.14 7.83 0.60
N ILE A 112 -7.63 7.30 -0.53
CA ILE A 112 -8.87 6.52 -0.59
C ILE A 112 -8.74 5.26 0.28
N VAL A 113 -7.64 4.51 0.12
CA VAL A 113 -7.39 3.30 0.92
C VAL A 113 -7.33 3.65 2.41
N PHE A 114 -6.60 4.71 2.78
CA PHE A 114 -6.54 5.20 4.16
C PHE A 114 -7.92 5.55 4.72
N ALA A 115 -8.69 6.38 4.00
CA ALA A 115 -9.99 6.86 4.46
C ALA A 115 -10.97 5.68 4.68
N ILE A 116 -10.99 4.72 3.75
CA ILE A 116 -11.80 3.51 3.88
C ILE A 116 -11.32 2.68 5.08
N ALA A 117 -10.02 2.43 5.20
CA ALA A 117 -9.46 1.62 6.29
C ALA A 117 -9.74 2.24 7.67
N TYR A 118 -9.52 3.54 7.81
CA TYR A 118 -9.78 4.29 9.05
C TYR A 118 -11.27 4.25 9.42
N TRP A 119 -12.15 4.49 8.45
CA TRP A 119 -13.60 4.42 8.67
C TRP A 119 -14.05 3.02 9.07
N ARG A 120 -13.55 1.97 8.40
CA ARG A 120 -13.88 0.58 8.76
C ARG A 120 -13.31 0.16 10.11
N TYR A 121 -12.13 0.65 10.47
CA TYR A 121 -11.53 0.41 11.78
C TYR A 121 -12.36 1.04 12.92
N THR A 122 -12.74 2.32 12.78
CA THR A 122 -13.49 3.05 13.81
C THR A 122 -14.91 2.54 14.02
N ARG A 123 -15.57 2.04 12.97
CA ARG A 123 -16.94 1.50 13.03
C ARG A 123 -17.03 0.06 13.53
N ARG A 124 -15.91 -0.66 13.66
CA ARG A 124 -15.93 -2.01 14.23
C ARG A 124 -15.86 -1.91 15.74
N GLU A 125 -16.98 -2.12 16.42
CA GLU A 125 -16.98 -2.43 17.84
C GLU A 125 -16.11 -3.68 18.07
N PHE A 126 -15.30 -3.68 19.14
CA PHE A 126 -14.49 -4.84 19.49
C PHE A 126 -15.43 -5.98 19.91
N ILE A 127 -15.90 -6.78 18.96
CA ILE A 127 -16.53 -8.05 19.25
C ILE A 127 -15.37 -9.03 19.45
N PHE A 128 -14.92 -9.13 20.70
CA PHE A 128 -14.07 -10.22 21.17
C PHE A 128 -14.90 -11.50 21.27
#